data_AF-A0A0V0GAB5-F1
#
_entry.id   AF-A0A0V0GAB5-F1
#
_cell.length_a   1.000
_cell.length_b   1.000
_cell.length_c   1.000
_cell.angle_alpha   90.00
_cell.angle_beta   90.00
_cell.angle_gamma   90.00
#
_symmetry.space_group_name_H-M   'P 1'
#
loop_
_entity.id
_entity.type
_entity.pdbx_description
1 polymer ?
#
loop_
_entity_poly.entity_id
_entity_poly.type
_entity_poly.pdbx_seq_one_letter_code
_entity_poly.pdbx_strand_id
1 'polypeptide(L)'
;MTSKIRKATRLRYFLNNLPEYDSNNLTTDLPHLKSEVQSKAVLCAFKQPCTHSKNLDGGLYVGASGIGYMFYHISKSSKFSEEKEDFLNKCLEITKTCLASTKKSRNPEATDKCGFLLGDGGTYAVAAAAFNASGQEREAEACLNYYKEVGTICIPLSYTSFGGDELFVGRAGYICGALWLNKEFKKQVIPEDLINKVCHSLVESGKNYAHRHRSPCPLMYSYYGIEYLGAAHGLCAILQMLLSCNSFLEANPSAENDIKETVNYLVSLQSQTGNFPCAMDEIGPNARREEEELIHWCHGAPGKIINPS
;
A
#
# COMPACT_ATOMS: atom_id res chain seq x y z
N MET A 1 31.96 -7.04 41.42
CA MET A 1 31.04 -8.00 40.78
C MET A 1 29.96 -7.22 40.05
N THR A 2 30.19 -6.94 38.77
CA THR A 2 29.27 -6.16 37.92
C THR A 2 28.05 -7.00 37.56
N SER A 3 26.89 -6.47 37.95
CA SER A 3 25.56 -6.99 37.64
C SER A 3 25.38 -7.07 36.12
N LYS A 4 25.37 -8.31 35.59
CA LYS A 4 24.84 -8.60 34.26
C LYS A 4 23.32 -8.55 34.36
N ILE A 5 22.74 -7.38 34.12
CA ILE A 5 21.32 -7.27 33.77
C ILE A 5 21.17 -8.01 32.44
N ARG A 6 20.69 -9.25 32.47
CA ARG A 6 20.21 -9.96 31.28
C ARG A 6 19.08 -9.11 30.71
N LYS A 7 19.30 -8.45 29.56
CA LYS A 7 18.19 -8.00 28.71
C LYS A 7 17.38 -9.25 28.40
N ALA A 8 16.21 -9.39 29.02
CA ALA A 8 15.26 -10.42 28.61
C ALA A 8 14.98 -10.17 27.12
N THR A 9 15.33 -11.14 26.27
CA THR A 9 14.99 -11.13 24.84
C THR A 9 13.47 -11.09 24.77
N ARG A 10 12.90 -9.91 24.56
CA ARG A 10 11.44 -9.77 24.40
C ARG A 10 11.13 -10.37 23.03
N LEU A 11 10.58 -11.58 23.02
CA LEU A 11 10.07 -12.21 21.81
C LEU A 11 9.13 -11.23 21.11
N ARG A 12 9.23 -11.15 19.78
CA ARG A 12 8.41 -10.25 18.94
C ARG A 12 7.01 -10.82 18.63
N TYR A 13 6.67 -11.97 19.20
CA TYR A 13 5.41 -12.67 18.99
C TYR A 13 4.87 -13.26 20.30
N PHE A 14 3.56 -13.51 20.32
CA PHE A 14 2.93 -14.35 21.33
C PHE A 14 2.87 -15.79 20.82
N LEU A 15 2.97 -16.77 21.73
CA LEU A 15 2.75 -18.17 21.35
C LEU A 15 1.30 -18.34 20.89
N ASN A 16 1.12 -18.81 19.65
CA ASN A 16 -0.19 -19.12 19.12
C ASN A 16 -0.69 -20.42 19.77
N ASN A 17 -1.60 -20.29 20.74
CA ASN A 17 -2.22 -21.41 21.43
C ASN A 17 -3.53 -21.87 20.78
N LEU A 18 -3.88 -21.32 19.62
CA LEU A 18 -5.06 -21.75 18.86
C LEU A 18 -4.76 -23.07 18.15
N PRO A 19 -5.73 -24.00 18.07
CA PRO A 19 -5.56 -25.23 17.33
C PRO A 19 -5.38 -24.93 15.84
N GLU A 20 -4.70 -25.83 15.13
CA GLU A 20 -4.70 -25.80 13.67
C GLU A 20 -6.13 -25.93 13.13
N TYR A 21 -6.33 -25.38 11.94
CA TYR A 21 -7.62 -25.36 11.29
C TYR A 21 -8.18 -26.78 11.10
N ASP A 22 -9.38 -27.03 11.63
CA ASP A 22 -10.15 -28.27 11.43
C ASP A 22 -11.50 -27.93 10.78
N SER A 23 -11.64 -28.31 9.51
CA SER A 23 -12.84 -28.07 8.71
C SER A 23 -14.12 -28.69 9.29
N ASN A 24 -14.01 -29.69 10.17
CA ASN A 24 -15.16 -30.41 10.74
C ASN A 24 -15.81 -29.67 11.91
N ASN A 25 -15.15 -28.66 12.50
CA ASN A 25 -15.57 -28.00 13.74
C ASN A 25 -15.79 -26.49 13.58
N LEU A 26 -16.24 -26.05 12.39
CA LEU A 26 -16.53 -24.64 12.13
C LEU A 26 -17.94 -24.25 12.56
N THR A 27 -18.04 -23.53 13.68
CA THR A 27 -19.24 -22.77 14.03
C THR A 27 -18.96 -21.29 13.88
N THR A 28 -19.59 -20.62 12.91
CA THR A 28 -19.41 -19.17 12.71
C THR A 28 -20.51 -18.39 13.42
N ASP A 29 -20.14 -17.65 14.47
CA ASP A 29 -21.04 -16.68 15.11
C ASP A 29 -21.04 -15.37 14.30
N LEU A 30 -21.79 -15.38 13.20
CA LEU A 30 -21.88 -14.22 12.30
C LEU A 30 -22.46 -12.98 13.02
N PRO A 31 -23.53 -13.07 13.84
CA PRO A 31 -24.00 -11.93 14.62
C PRO A 31 -22.92 -11.29 15.51
N HIS A 32 -22.15 -12.09 16.23
CA HIS A 32 -21.05 -11.58 17.06
C HIS A 32 -19.98 -10.90 16.22
N LEU A 33 -19.54 -11.53 15.12
CA LEU A 33 -18.53 -10.95 14.22
C LEU A 33 -19.00 -9.63 13.59
N LYS A 34 -20.28 -9.54 13.19
CA LYS A 34 -20.85 -8.28 12.68
C LYS A 34 -20.80 -7.18 13.74
N SER A 35 -21.21 -7.50 14.97
CA SER A 35 -21.20 -6.58 16.10
C SER A 35 -19.79 -6.10 16.45
N GLU A 36 -18.79 -6.99 16.43
CA GLU A 36 -17.40 -6.62 16.63
C GLU A 36 -16.91 -5.66 15.54
N VAL A 37 -17.12 -5.96 14.26
CA VAL A 37 -16.72 -5.07 13.15
C VAL A 37 -17.35 -3.68 13.29
N GLN A 38 -18.67 -3.62 13.55
CA GLN A 38 -19.38 -2.35 13.79
C GLN A 38 -18.77 -1.58 14.96
N SER A 39 -18.58 -2.25 16.09
CA SER A 39 -18.05 -1.64 17.31
C SER A 39 -16.63 -1.10 17.12
N LYS A 40 -15.76 -1.84 16.43
CA LYS A 40 -14.40 -1.39 16.12
C LYS A 40 -14.39 -0.24 15.11
N ALA A 41 -15.24 -0.27 14.08
CA ALA A 41 -15.34 0.81 13.11
C ALA A 41 -15.76 2.14 13.76
N VAL A 42 -16.76 2.09 14.64
CA VAL A 42 -17.21 3.26 15.43
C VAL A 42 -16.09 3.74 16.36
N LEU A 43 -15.39 2.82 17.03
CA LEU A 43 -14.27 3.16 17.92
C LEU A 43 -13.13 3.87 17.17
N CYS A 44 -12.78 3.43 15.96
CA CYS A 44 -11.78 4.08 15.13
C CYS A 44 -12.16 5.54 14.81
N ALA A 45 -13.39 5.78 14.35
CA ALA A 45 -13.89 7.12 14.08
C ALA A 45 -13.93 8.01 15.34
N PHE A 46 -14.29 7.43 16.48
CA PHE A 46 -14.32 8.14 17.76
C PHE A 46 -12.91 8.51 18.27
N LYS A 47 -11.93 7.62 18.11
CA LYS A 47 -10.55 7.84 18.57
C LYS A 47 -9.77 8.81 17.70
N GLN A 48 -10.14 8.96 16.43
CA GLN A 48 -9.51 9.88 15.49
C GLN A 48 -10.56 10.76 14.80
N PRO A 49 -11.16 11.71 15.54
CA PRO A 49 -12.19 12.58 15.00
C PRO A 49 -11.61 13.54 13.97
N CYS A 50 -12.38 13.83 12.91
CA CYS A 50 -11.98 14.72 11.81
C CYS A 50 -11.97 16.22 12.18
N THR A 51 -12.13 16.55 13.46
CA THR A 51 -12.15 17.94 13.98
C THR A 51 -10.75 18.51 14.24
N HIS A 52 -9.71 17.67 14.31
CA HIS A 52 -8.33 18.09 14.55
C HIS A 52 -7.49 17.90 13.29
N SER A 53 -6.75 18.94 12.88
CA SER A 53 -5.90 18.89 11.67
C SER A 53 -4.91 17.74 11.67
N LYS A 54 -4.29 17.44 12.82
CA LYS A 54 -3.35 16.32 12.99
C LYS A 54 -3.94 14.94 12.63
N ASN A 55 -5.26 14.79 12.73
CA ASN A 55 -5.94 13.53 12.43
C ASN A 55 -6.24 13.39 10.93
N LEU A 56 -6.16 14.48 10.17
CA LEU A 56 -6.40 14.52 8.73
C LEU A 56 -5.12 14.30 7.93
N ASP A 57 -3.96 14.40 8.57
CA ASP A 57 -2.65 14.25 7.96
C ASP A 57 -2.23 12.77 7.83
N GLY A 58 -1.41 12.46 6.83
CA GLY A 58 -0.88 11.11 6.56
C GLY A 58 -1.79 10.16 5.79
N GLY A 59 -2.67 10.71 4.94
CA GLY A 59 -3.40 9.98 3.90
C GLY A 59 -4.22 8.79 4.40
N LEU A 60 -4.19 7.69 3.65
CA LEU A 60 -4.84 6.43 3.99
C LEU A 60 -4.12 5.65 5.10
N TYR A 61 -2.82 5.91 5.30
CA TYR A 61 -1.98 5.10 6.19
C TYR A 61 -2.22 5.41 7.67
N VAL A 62 -2.15 6.69 8.05
CA VAL A 62 -2.34 7.13 9.44
C VAL A 62 -3.40 8.24 9.58
N GLY A 63 -3.88 8.79 8.47
CA GLY A 63 -4.87 9.85 8.44
C GLY A 63 -6.32 9.35 8.45
N ALA A 64 -7.24 10.30 8.64
CA ALA A 64 -8.67 10.03 8.66
C ALA A 64 -9.19 9.47 7.31
N SER A 65 -8.50 9.75 6.19
CA SER A 65 -8.84 9.14 4.91
C SER A 65 -8.82 7.60 4.96
N GLY A 66 -7.93 7.01 5.77
CA GLY A 66 -7.89 5.56 6.01
C GLY A 66 -9.12 5.03 6.74
N ILE A 67 -9.67 5.82 7.67
CA ILE A 67 -10.92 5.51 8.37
C ILE A 67 -12.10 5.60 7.39
N GLY A 68 -12.13 6.63 6.55
CA GLY A 68 -13.12 6.72 5.46
C GLY A 68 -13.04 5.50 4.53
N TYR A 69 -11.82 5.08 4.19
CA TYR A 69 -11.59 3.90 3.35
C TYR A 69 -12.08 2.60 3.99
N MET A 70 -11.88 2.44 5.30
CA MET A 70 -12.45 1.33 6.07
C MET A 70 -13.98 1.31 5.97
N PHE A 71 -14.65 2.45 6.20
CA PHE A 71 -16.12 2.54 6.08
C PHE A 71 -16.61 2.23 4.65
N TYR A 72 -15.89 2.71 3.63
CA TYR A 72 -16.19 2.38 2.24
C TYR A 72 -16.18 0.85 2.02
N HIS A 73 -15.14 0.16 2.47
CA HIS A 73 -15.05 -1.31 2.34
C HIS A 73 -16.14 -2.05 3.10
N ILE A 74 -16.48 -1.62 4.31
CA ILE A 74 -17.58 -2.22 5.08
C ILE A 74 -18.91 -2.06 4.31
N SER A 75 -19.18 -0.88 3.75
CA SER A 75 -20.41 -0.62 2.98
C SER A 75 -20.58 -1.50 1.73
N LYS A 76 -19.46 -2.02 1.18
CA LYS A 76 -19.46 -2.92 0.03
C LYS A 76 -19.75 -4.37 0.38
N SER A 77 -19.61 -4.75 1.65
CA SER A 77 -19.79 -6.13 2.07
C SER A 77 -21.27 -6.51 2.02
N SER A 78 -21.58 -7.63 1.36
CA SER A 78 -22.94 -8.18 1.34
C SER A 78 -23.44 -8.57 2.74
N LYS A 79 -22.54 -8.70 3.72
CA LYS A 79 -22.91 -8.94 5.12
C LYS A 79 -23.55 -7.72 5.76
N PHE A 80 -23.23 -6.51 5.32
CA PHE A 80 -23.73 -5.25 5.89
C PHE A 80 -24.68 -4.51 4.94
N SER A 81 -25.53 -5.26 4.22
CA SER A 81 -26.44 -4.67 3.23
C SER A 81 -27.48 -3.74 3.84
N GLU A 82 -27.93 -4.01 5.07
CA GLU A 82 -28.91 -3.20 5.80
C GLU A 82 -28.29 -1.87 6.27
N GLU A 83 -27.01 -1.89 6.67
CA GLU A 83 -26.27 -0.74 7.18
C GLU A 83 -25.41 -0.05 6.11
N LYS A 84 -25.55 -0.47 4.85
CA LYS A 84 -24.73 -0.01 3.72
C LYS A 84 -24.73 1.53 3.61
N GLU A 85 -25.91 2.14 3.67
CA GLU A 85 -26.05 3.58 3.53
C GLU A 85 -25.41 4.33 4.69
N ASP A 86 -25.53 3.83 5.93
CA ASP A 86 -24.91 4.45 7.11
C ASP A 86 -23.39 4.46 6.99
N PHE A 87 -22.79 3.33 6.58
CA PHE A 87 -21.36 3.24 6.38
C PHE A 87 -20.88 4.10 5.22
N LEU A 88 -21.61 4.12 4.10
CA LEU A 88 -21.25 4.96 2.96
C LEU A 88 -21.37 6.46 3.30
N ASN A 89 -22.42 6.86 4.03
CA ASN A 89 -22.59 8.23 4.51
C ASN A 89 -21.45 8.62 5.46
N LYS A 90 -21.03 7.73 6.36
CA LYS A 90 -19.90 8.00 7.25
C LYS A 90 -18.58 8.12 6.48
N CYS A 91 -18.36 7.28 5.48
CA CYS A 91 -17.24 7.43 4.56
C CYS A 91 -17.27 8.82 3.89
N LEU A 92 -18.39 9.22 3.29
CA LEU A 92 -18.52 10.50 2.61
C LEU A 92 -18.28 11.70 3.52
N GLU A 93 -18.79 11.67 4.76
CA GLU A 93 -18.54 12.69 5.78
C GLU A 93 -17.03 12.87 6.00
N ILE A 94 -16.33 11.78 6.33
CA ILE A 94 -14.90 11.78 6.61
C ILE A 94 -14.11 12.24 5.38
N THR A 95 -14.39 11.67 4.22
CA THR A 95 -13.64 11.95 3.00
C THR A 95 -13.83 13.39 2.52
N LYS A 96 -15.03 13.96 2.65
CA LYS A 96 -15.28 15.39 2.36
C LYS A 96 -14.43 16.29 3.27
N THR A 97 -14.32 15.97 4.56
CA THR A 97 -13.43 16.72 5.48
C THR A 97 -11.96 16.58 5.11
N CYS A 98 -11.52 15.38 4.74
CA CYS A 98 -10.13 15.13 4.32
C CYS A 98 -9.80 15.93 3.04
N LEU A 99 -10.65 15.88 2.01
CA LEU A 99 -10.50 16.67 0.78
C LEU A 99 -10.48 18.18 1.01
N ALA A 100 -11.25 18.68 1.99
CA ALA A 100 -11.19 20.09 2.36
C ALA A 100 -9.85 20.47 3.02
N SER A 101 -9.18 19.50 3.66
CA SER A 101 -7.86 19.69 4.28
C SER A 101 -6.73 19.71 3.23
N THR A 102 -6.76 18.78 2.27
CA THR A 102 -5.72 18.70 1.21
C THR A 102 -5.60 20.03 0.44
N LYS A 103 -6.74 20.66 0.14
CA LYS A 103 -6.82 21.98 -0.53
C LYS A 103 -6.24 23.15 0.28
N LYS A 104 -6.04 22.99 1.59
CA LYS A 104 -5.44 24.03 2.46
C LYS A 104 -3.92 23.94 2.52
N SER A 105 -3.33 22.85 2.04
CA SER A 105 -1.87 22.70 2.00
C SER A 105 -1.28 23.76 1.07
N ARG A 106 -0.36 24.59 1.59
CA ARG A 106 0.18 25.75 0.87
C ARG A 106 1.37 25.42 -0.02
N ASN A 107 2.18 24.42 0.36
CA ASN A 107 3.40 24.00 -0.35
C ASN A 107 3.55 22.46 -0.33
N PRO A 108 2.62 21.70 -0.91
CA PRO A 108 2.74 20.24 -0.95
C PRO A 108 3.91 19.80 -1.82
N GLU A 109 4.72 18.88 -1.32
CA GLU A 109 5.74 18.17 -2.09
C GLU A 109 5.09 17.27 -3.15
N ALA A 110 5.87 16.81 -4.13
CA ALA A 110 5.35 15.91 -5.16
C ALA A 110 4.74 14.64 -4.56
N THR A 111 5.40 14.07 -3.55
CA THR A 111 4.97 12.88 -2.79
C THR A 111 3.69 13.11 -1.99
N ASP A 112 3.48 14.32 -1.47
CA ASP A 112 2.25 14.69 -0.77
C ASP A 112 1.07 14.65 -1.72
N LYS A 113 1.28 15.01 -3.00
CA LYS A 113 0.23 14.98 -4.02
C LYS A 113 -0.04 13.58 -4.54
N CYS A 114 1.01 12.86 -4.95
CA CYS A 114 0.85 11.62 -5.70
C CYS A 114 0.73 10.36 -4.83
N GLY A 115 1.16 10.41 -3.57
CA GLY A 115 1.19 9.24 -2.70
C GLY A 115 -0.18 8.60 -2.52
N PHE A 116 -0.24 7.27 -2.69
CA PHE A 116 -1.49 6.55 -2.52
C PHE A 116 -1.78 6.26 -1.05
N LEU A 117 -0.79 5.86 -0.25
CA LEU A 117 -1.03 5.59 1.17
C LEU A 117 -0.82 6.83 2.03
N LEU A 118 0.18 7.65 1.74
CA LEU A 118 0.51 8.82 2.55
C LEU A 118 0.07 10.16 1.96
N GLY A 119 -0.30 10.21 0.67
CA GLY A 119 -0.61 11.44 -0.04
C GLY A 119 -2.09 11.67 -0.35
N ASP A 120 -2.33 12.79 -1.02
CA ASP A 120 -3.62 13.24 -1.52
C ASP A 120 -4.19 12.24 -2.54
N GLY A 121 -3.35 11.63 -3.36
CA GLY A 121 -3.75 10.65 -4.38
C GLY A 121 -4.68 9.57 -3.81
N GLY A 122 -4.33 8.97 -2.67
CA GLY A 122 -5.20 8.00 -1.99
C GLY A 122 -6.53 8.58 -1.51
N THR A 123 -6.48 9.78 -0.93
CA THR A 123 -7.68 10.48 -0.45
C THR A 123 -8.65 10.75 -1.61
N TYR A 124 -8.14 11.23 -2.75
CA TYR A 124 -8.93 11.48 -3.95
C TYR A 124 -9.42 10.19 -4.60
N ALA A 125 -8.64 9.11 -4.59
CA ALA A 125 -9.08 7.81 -5.08
C ALA A 125 -10.28 7.29 -4.28
N VAL A 126 -10.18 7.28 -2.95
CA VAL A 126 -11.28 6.85 -2.07
C VAL A 126 -12.51 7.75 -2.22
N ALA A 127 -12.30 9.06 -2.36
CA ALA A 127 -13.37 10.01 -2.64
C ALA A 127 -14.10 9.68 -3.94
N ALA A 128 -13.36 9.43 -5.03
CA ALA A 128 -13.95 9.09 -6.32
C ALA A 128 -14.87 7.87 -6.21
N ALA A 129 -14.39 6.81 -5.55
CA ALA A 129 -15.13 5.57 -5.38
C ALA A 129 -16.37 5.76 -4.47
N ALA A 130 -16.26 6.52 -3.38
CA ALA A 130 -17.37 6.80 -2.47
C ALA A 130 -18.43 7.70 -3.12
N PHE A 131 -18.02 8.76 -3.83
CA PHE A 131 -18.93 9.62 -4.58
C PHE A 131 -19.69 8.83 -5.64
N ASN A 132 -19.00 8.01 -6.43
CA ASN A 132 -19.61 7.14 -7.42
C ASN A 132 -20.62 6.17 -6.79
N ALA A 133 -20.26 5.51 -5.68
CA ALA A 133 -21.15 4.59 -4.97
C ALA A 133 -22.43 5.23 -4.42
N SER A 134 -22.43 6.56 -4.23
CA SER A 134 -23.55 7.35 -3.75
C SER A 134 -24.31 8.11 -4.85
N GLY A 135 -23.97 7.92 -6.13
CA GLY A 135 -24.58 8.61 -7.26
C GLY A 135 -24.13 10.07 -7.46
N GLN A 136 -23.09 10.52 -6.76
CA GLN A 136 -22.48 11.85 -6.92
C GLN A 136 -21.45 11.83 -8.08
N GLU A 137 -21.93 11.65 -9.31
CA GLU A 137 -21.07 11.41 -10.50
C GLU A 137 -20.11 12.58 -10.81
N ARG A 138 -20.57 13.82 -10.62
CA ARG A 138 -19.76 15.02 -10.91
C ARG A 138 -18.56 15.12 -9.96
N GLU A 139 -18.79 14.87 -8.68
CA GLU A 139 -17.77 14.86 -7.64
C GLU A 139 -16.79 13.69 -7.85
N ALA A 140 -17.30 12.53 -8.26
CA ALA A 140 -16.47 11.39 -8.61
C ALA A 140 -15.53 11.71 -9.77
N GLU A 141 -16.04 12.28 -10.87
CA GLU A 141 -15.24 12.66 -12.03
C GLU A 141 -14.20 13.73 -11.70
N ALA A 142 -14.55 14.71 -10.85
CA ALA A 142 -13.59 15.71 -10.38
C ALA A 142 -12.42 15.06 -9.61
N CYS A 143 -12.71 14.05 -8.79
CA CYS A 143 -11.68 13.31 -8.06
C CYS A 143 -10.82 12.43 -8.98
N LEU A 144 -11.44 11.79 -9.97
CA LEU A 144 -10.72 11.03 -11.00
C LEU A 144 -9.78 11.93 -11.81
N ASN A 145 -10.20 13.13 -12.17
CA ASN A 145 -9.36 14.07 -12.92
C ASN A 145 -8.14 14.51 -12.11
N TYR A 146 -8.30 14.80 -10.82
CA TYR A 146 -7.15 15.03 -9.93
C TYR A 146 -6.21 13.82 -9.91
N TYR A 147 -6.75 12.60 -9.81
CA TYR A 147 -5.93 11.38 -9.80
C TYR A 147 -5.17 11.17 -11.13
N LYS A 148 -5.78 11.48 -12.27
CA LYS A 148 -5.12 11.45 -13.59
C LYS A 148 -3.99 12.49 -13.66
N GLU A 149 -4.24 13.71 -13.16
CA GLU A 149 -3.25 14.79 -13.15
C GLU A 149 -2.01 14.43 -12.32
N VAL A 150 -2.16 13.87 -11.12
CA VAL A 150 -1.00 13.49 -10.29
C VAL A 150 -0.18 12.37 -10.91
N GLY A 151 -0.76 11.53 -11.78
CA GLY A 151 -0.01 10.55 -12.56
C GLY A 151 1.09 11.17 -13.40
N THR A 152 0.88 12.38 -13.93
CA THR A 152 1.89 13.10 -14.72
C THR A 152 3.10 13.53 -13.89
N ILE A 153 2.93 13.74 -12.58
CA ILE A 153 4.00 14.09 -11.64
C ILE A 153 4.95 12.91 -11.43
N CYS A 154 4.43 11.68 -11.49
CA CYS A 154 5.18 10.45 -11.29
C CYS A 154 6.01 10.03 -12.52
N ILE A 155 5.74 10.58 -13.71
CA ILE A 155 6.39 10.14 -14.96
C ILE A 155 7.89 10.51 -15.01
N PRO A 156 8.33 11.74 -14.72
CA PRO A 156 9.75 12.10 -14.79
C PRO A 156 10.60 11.20 -13.89
N LEU A 157 11.72 10.66 -14.40
CA LEU A 157 12.59 9.73 -13.64
C LEU A 157 13.04 10.31 -12.29
N SER A 158 13.34 11.61 -12.26
CA SER A 158 13.77 12.34 -11.06
C SER A 158 12.69 13.30 -10.58
N TYR A 159 11.61 12.79 -9.99
CA TYR A 159 10.58 13.65 -9.38
C TYR A 159 10.73 13.84 -7.85
N THR A 160 11.61 13.05 -7.21
CA THR A 160 12.05 13.22 -5.81
C THR A 160 13.57 13.03 -5.72
N SER A 161 14.19 13.55 -4.64
CA SER A 161 15.63 13.41 -4.38
C SER A 161 16.00 12.20 -3.52
N PHE A 162 15.01 11.56 -2.90
CA PHE A 162 15.18 10.50 -1.90
C PHE A 162 14.58 9.15 -2.31
N GLY A 163 14.23 8.99 -3.59
CA GLY A 163 13.51 7.82 -4.10
C GLY A 163 12.01 8.10 -4.25
N GLY A 164 11.41 7.53 -5.29
CA GLY A 164 10.03 7.82 -5.71
C GLY A 164 9.34 6.63 -6.37
N ASP A 165 9.78 5.42 -6.06
CA ASP A 165 9.28 4.21 -6.73
C ASP A 165 8.42 3.32 -5.84
N GLU A 166 8.53 3.46 -4.52
CA GLU A 166 7.89 2.58 -3.54
C GLU A 166 6.36 2.79 -3.38
N LEU A 167 5.72 2.01 -2.52
CA LEU A 167 4.26 1.92 -2.47
C LEU A 167 3.58 3.12 -1.81
N PHE A 168 4.22 3.77 -0.83
CA PHE A 168 3.50 4.73 0.03
C PHE A 168 3.32 6.08 -0.66
N VAL A 169 4.37 6.55 -1.33
CA VAL A 169 4.50 7.86 -1.97
C VAL A 169 5.02 7.77 -3.41
N GLY A 170 5.44 6.59 -3.85
CA GLY A 170 6.09 6.36 -5.14
C GLY A 170 5.18 5.99 -6.32
N ARG A 171 5.81 5.69 -7.46
CA ARG A 171 5.17 5.18 -8.68
C ARG A 171 4.39 3.89 -8.45
N ALA A 172 4.89 2.96 -7.63
CA ALA A 172 4.15 1.74 -7.29
C ALA A 172 2.85 2.08 -6.56
N GLY A 173 2.86 3.07 -5.66
CA GLY A 173 1.66 3.60 -5.02
C GLY A 173 0.63 4.14 -6.03
N TYR A 174 1.09 4.95 -6.98
CA TYR A 174 0.23 5.45 -8.05
C TYR A 174 -0.41 4.32 -8.87
N ILE A 175 0.39 3.33 -9.29
CA ILE A 175 -0.11 2.17 -10.05
C ILE A 175 -1.15 1.41 -9.21
N CYS A 176 -0.87 1.19 -7.92
CA CYS A 176 -1.79 0.53 -6.99
C CYS A 176 -3.17 1.19 -6.98
N GLY A 177 -3.22 2.52 -6.79
CA GLY A 177 -4.48 3.24 -6.75
C GLY A 177 -5.17 3.34 -8.12
N ALA A 178 -4.41 3.42 -9.21
CA ALA A 178 -4.97 3.39 -10.57
C ALA A 178 -5.68 2.06 -10.88
N LEU A 179 -5.02 0.94 -10.59
CA LEU A 179 -5.60 -0.40 -10.76
C LEU A 179 -6.81 -0.60 -9.83
N TRP A 180 -6.70 -0.15 -8.58
CA TRP A 180 -7.81 -0.19 -7.63
C TRP A 180 -9.01 0.61 -8.15
N LEU A 181 -8.83 1.84 -8.63
CA LEU A 181 -9.92 2.66 -9.21
C LEU A 181 -10.57 1.99 -10.41
N ASN A 182 -9.79 1.43 -11.34
CA ASN A 182 -10.35 0.72 -12.50
C ASN A 182 -11.19 -0.50 -12.07
N LYS A 183 -10.72 -1.25 -11.04
CA LYS A 183 -11.46 -2.37 -10.45
C LYS A 183 -12.76 -1.91 -9.75
N GLU A 184 -12.70 -0.84 -8.96
CA GLU A 184 -13.85 -0.30 -8.25
C GLU A 184 -14.94 0.23 -9.20
N PHE A 185 -14.54 0.93 -10.25
CA PHE A 185 -15.48 1.47 -11.24
C PHE A 185 -15.92 0.42 -12.28
N LYS A 186 -15.30 -0.76 -12.28
CA LYS A 186 -15.53 -1.84 -13.27
C LYS A 186 -15.39 -1.37 -14.72
N LYS A 187 -14.52 -0.37 -14.95
CA LYS A 187 -14.20 0.21 -16.27
C LYS A 187 -12.86 0.94 -16.20
N GLN A 188 -12.26 1.22 -17.36
CA GLN A 188 -11.00 1.96 -17.47
C GLN A 188 -11.22 3.48 -17.20
N VAL A 189 -11.29 3.86 -15.92
CA VAL A 189 -11.39 5.28 -15.50
C VAL A 189 -10.05 5.99 -15.48
N ILE A 190 -8.97 5.28 -15.17
CA ILE A 190 -7.59 5.74 -15.32
C ILE A 190 -7.05 5.18 -16.64
N PRO A 191 -6.67 6.03 -17.61
CA PRO A 191 -6.24 5.58 -18.93
C PRO A 191 -5.05 4.60 -18.86
N GLU A 192 -5.12 3.54 -19.65
CA GLU A 192 -4.07 2.52 -19.72
C GLU A 192 -2.72 3.10 -20.19
N ASP A 193 -2.73 4.00 -21.18
CA ASP A 193 -1.54 4.71 -21.63
C ASP A 193 -0.82 5.47 -20.49
N LEU A 194 -1.59 6.05 -19.56
CA LEU A 194 -1.02 6.74 -18.41
C LEU A 194 -0.37 5.75 -17.43
N ILE A 195 -1.04 4.62 -17.15
CA ILE A 195 -0.48 3.55 -16.31
C ILE A 195 0.81 3.00 -16.94
N ASN A 196 0.80 2.73 -18.25
CA ASN A 196 1.96 2.21 -18.99
C ASN A 196 3.14 3.18 -18.99
N LYS A 197 2.90 4.50 -19.10
CA LYS A 197 3.95 5.52 -18.96
C LYS A 197 4.59 5.50 -17.58
N VAL A 198 3.81 5.35 -16.51
CA VAL A 198 4.34 5.25 -15.15
C VAL A 198 5.10 3.93 -14.94
N CYS A 199 4.61 2.81 -15.49
CA CYS A 199 5.31 1.53 -15.47
C CYS A 199 6.67 1.60 -16.18
N HIS A 200 6.70 2.24 -17.35
CA HIS A 200 7.95 2.46 -18.09
C HIS A 200 8.96 3.25 -17.24
N SER A 201 8.55 4.38 -16.64
CA SER A 201 9.41 5.15 -15.76
C SER A 201 9.88 4.38 -14.52
N LEU A 202 9.02 3.53 -13.95
CA LEU A 202 9.35 2.68 -12.81
C LEU A 202 10.42 1.63 -13.17
N VAL A 203 10.31 1.00 -14.34
CA VAL A 203 11.32 0.05 -14.84
C VAL A 203 12.64 0.76 -15.16
N GLU A 204 12.58 1.88 -15.90
CA GLU A 204 13.78 2.64 -16.25
C GLU A 204 14.51 3.22 -15.03
N SER A 205 13.76 3.69 -14.01
CA SER A 205 14.33 4.10 -12.73
C SER A 205 15.11 2.96 -12.07
N GLY A 206 14.49 1.77 -12.01
CA GLY A 206 15.08 0.57 -11.40
C GLY A 206 16.34 0.08 -12.11
N LYS A 207 16.32 0.05 -13.45
CA LYS A 207 17.49 -0.31 -14.27
C LYS A 207 18.65 0.64 -14.05
N ASN A 208 18.37 1.95 -14.10
CA ASN A 208 19.37 2.98 -13.91
C ASN A 208 20.01 2.89 -12.52
N TYR A 209 19.21 2.68 -11.49
CA TYR A 209 19.69 2.50 -10.14
C TYR A 209 20.54 1.23 -10.00
N ALA A 210 20.02 0.09 -10.46
CA ALA A 210 20.72 -1.19 -10.41
C ALA A 210 22.08 -1.16 -11.12
N HIS A 211 22.13 -0.57 -12.31
CA HIS A 211 23.38 -0.42 -13.06
C HIS A 211 24.40 0.45 -12.31
N ARG A 212 23.98 1.61 -11.78
CA ARG A 212 24.86 2.53 -11.04
C ARG A 212 25.44 1.92 -9.77
N HIS A 213 24.65 1.10 -9.08
CA HIS A 213 25.04 0.47 -7.80
C HIS A 213 25.59 -0.94 -7.97
N ARG A 214 25.66 -1.45 -9.21
CA ARG A 214 26.08 -2.83 -9.52
C ARG A 214 25.26 -3.86 -8.74
N SER A 215 23.96 -3.63 -8.66
CA SER A 215 23.04 -4.49 -7.93
C SER A 215 23.04 -5.91 -8.52
N PRO A 216 22.77 -6.95 -7.71
CA PRO A 216 22.82 -8.35 -8.14
C PRO A 216 21.63 -8.78 -9.01
N CYS A 217 20.65 -7.90 -9.23
CA CYS A 217 19.48 -8.14 -10.05
C CYS A 217 19.21 -6.96 -11.00
N PRO A 218 18.45 -7.16 -12.10
CA PRO A 218 18.25 -6.13 -13.11
C PRO A 218 17.53 -4.87 -12.62
N LEU A 219 16.62 -4.99 -11.65
CA LEU A 219 15.91 -3.87 -11.06
C LEU A 219 16.23 -3.77 -9.56
N MET A 220 16.58 -2.57 -9.12
CA MET A 220 16.78 -2.27 -7.70
C MET A 220 16.39 -0.82 -7.43
N TYR A 221 15.98 -0.53 -6.21
CA TYR A 221 15.47 0.77 -5.81
C TYR A 221 15.95 1.12 -4.41
N SER A 222 16.04 2.42 -4.13
CA SER A 222 16.23 2.88 -2.76
C SER A 222 15.20 3.92 -2.37
N TYR A 223 14.92 3.95 -1.08
CA TYR A 223 14.12 4.98 -0.44
C TYR A 223 14.86 5.49 0.78
N TYR A 224 15.12 6.80 0.84
CA TYR A 224 16.04 7.43 1.79
C TYR A 224 17.40 6.72 1.90
N GLY A 225 17.91 6.25 0.76
CA GLY A 225 19.22 5.58 0.67
C GLY A 225 19.24 4.11 1.11
N ILE A 226 18.09 3.53 1.46
CA ILE A 226 17.98 2.13 1.88
C ILE A 226 17.32 1.32 0.77
N GLU A 227 17.96 0.22 0.37
CA GLU A 227 17.44 -0.77 -0.58
C GLU A 227 16.49 -1.74 0.13
N TYR A 228 15.27 -1.28 0.42
CA TYR A 228 14.26 -2.10 1.07
C TYR A 228 13.78 -3.26 0.19
N LEU A 229 13.48 -4.39 0.81
CA LEU A 229 13.00 -5.61 0.13
C LEU A 229 11.52 -5.93 0.44
N GLY A 230 10.92 -5.24 1.42
CA GLY A 230 9.56 -5.49 1.89
C GLY A 230 8.44 -4.86 1.07
N ALA A 231 7.19 -5.04 1.52
CA ALA A 231 5.99 -4.60 0.80
C ALA A 231 5.56 -3.15 1.11
N ALA A 232 6.25 -2.47 2.02
CA ALA A 232 6.02 -1.04 2.25
C ALA A 232 6.90 -0.21 1.31
N HIS A 233 8.19 -0.13 1.61
CA HIS A 233 9.12 0.76 0.93
C HIS A 233 10.01 0.08 -0.12
N GLY A 234 9.73 -1.20 -0.41
CA GLY A 234 10.73 -2.08 -1.00
C GLY A 234 10.33 -2.76 -2.30
N LEU A 235 11.32 -3.52 -2.80
CA LEU A 235 11.29 -4.21 -4.08
C LEU A 235 10.07 -5.10 -4.27
N CYS A 236 9.58 -5.74 -3.20
CA CYS A 236 8.44 -6.65 -3.29
C CYS A 236 7.16 -5.97 -3.80
N ALA A 237 6.79 -4.81 -3.24
CA ALA A 237 5.58 -4.11 -3.68
C ALA A 237 5.73 -3.53 -5.08
N ILE A 238 6.94 -3.06 -5.42
CA ILE A 238 7.25 -2.55 -6.76
C ILE A 238 7.03 -3.65 -7.81
N LEU A 239 7.61 -4.83 -7.59
CA LEU A 239 7.45 -5.97 -8.49
C LEU A 239 5.98 -6.41 -8.56
N GLN A 240 5.26 -6.45 -7.45
CA GLN A 240 3.85 -6.80 -7.44
C GLN A 240 3.02 -5.85 -8.33
N MET A 241 3.27 -4.55 -8.27
CA MET A 241 2.53 -3.57 -9.09
C MET A 241 2.88 -3.71 -10.57
N LEU A 242 4.14 -3.91 -10.93
CA LEU A 242 4.54 -4.17 -12.32
C LEU A 242 3.92 -5.47 -12.86
N LEU A 243 3.90 -6.53 -12.05
CA LEU A 243 3.28 -7.81 -12.40
C LEU A 243 1.75 -7.72 -12.55
N SER A 244 1.13 -6.68 -11.99
CA SER A 244 -0.32 -6.44 -12.11
C SER A 244 -0.70 -5.66 -13.38
N CYS A 245 0.27 -5.30 -14.22
CA CYS A 245 0.07 -4.51 -15.44
C CYS A 245 0.32 -5.36 -16.70
N ASN A 246 -0.57 -6.32 -16.99
CA ASN A 246 -0.40 -7.27 -18.10
C ASN A 246 -0.13 -6.61 -19.46
N SER A 247 -0.88 -5.57 -19.83
CA SER A 247 -0.70 -4.89 -21.11
C SER A 247 0.67 -4.22 -21.25
N PHE A 248 1.23 -3.72 -20.14
CA PHE A 248 2.60 -3.22 -20.12
C PHE A 248 3.61 -4.36 -20.36
N LEU A 249 3.44 -5.50 -19.69
CA LEU A 249 4.34 -6.66 -19.83
C LEU A 249 4.32 -7.23 -21.24
N GLU A 250 3.13 -7.46 -21.80
CA GLU A 250 2.93 -7.96 -23.17
C GLU A 250 3.60 -7.05 -24.21
N ALA A 251 3.51 -5.73 -24.02
CA ALA A 251 4.14 -4.75 -24.90
C ALA A 251 5.66 -4.60 -24.67
N ASN A 252 6.20 -5.06 -23.54
CA ASN A 252 7.61 -4.86 -23.16
C ASN A 252 8.28 -6.16 -22.66
N PRO A 253 8.55 -7.15 -23.54
CA PRO A 253 9.15 -8.44 -23.14
C PRO A 253 10.50 -8.33 -22.44
N SER A 254 11.31 -7.31 -22.76
CA SER A 254 12.57 -7.05 -22.05
C SER A 254 12.32 -6.65 -20.59
N ALA A 255 11.34 -5.79 -20.34
CA ALA A 255 10.98 -5.38 -18.98
C ALA A 255 10.40 -6.57 -18.20
N GLU A 256 9.56 -7.39 -18.85
CA GLU A 256 9.04 -8.63 -18.25
C GLU A 256 10.18 -9.56 -17.82
N ASN A 257 11.18 -9.76 -18.68
CA ASN A 257 12.35 -10.57 -18.33
C ASN A 257 13.14 -9.99 -17.14
N ASP A 258 13.36 -8.67 -17.12
CA ASP A 258 14.07 -8.00 -16.02
C ASP A 258 13.30 -8.12 -14.69
N ILE A 259 11.97 -8.00 -14.73
CA ILE A 259 11.08 -8.22 -13.59
C ILE A 259 11.20 -9.66 -13.10
N LYS A 260 11.12 -10.63 -14.02
CA LYS A 260 11.23 -12.06 -13.69
C LYS A 260 12.56 -12.40 -13.02
N GLU A 261 13.68 -11.95 -13.57
CA GLU A 261 15.00 -12.18 -12.98
C GLU A 261 15.16 -11.49 -11.61
N THR A 262 14.53 -10.32 -11.45
CA THR A 262 14.50 -9.65 -10.15
C THR A 262 13.63 -10.39 -9.12
N VAL A 263 12.50 -10.97 -9.54
CA VAL A 263 11.68 -11.84 -8.69
C VAL A 263 12.47 -13.09 -8.28
N ASN A 264 13.16 -13.75 -9.22
CA ASN A 264 14.00 -14.91 -8.93
C ASN A 264 15.06 -14.58 -7.87
N TYR A 265 15.71 -13.42 -8.00
CA TYR A 265 16.65 -12.92 -7.00
C TYR A 265 15.97 -12.71 -5.65
N LEU A 266 14.82 -12.02 -5.59
CA LEU A 266 14.11 -11.78 -4.34
C LEU A 266 13.72 -13.10 -3.64
N VAL A 267 13.26 -14.09 -4.39
CA VAL A 267 12.92 -15.43 -3.86
C VAL A 267 14.16 -16.14 -3.31
N SER A 268 15.32 -15.98 -3.96
CA SER A 268 16.58 -16.57 -3.48
C SER A 268 17.06 -16.01 -2.13
N LEU A 269 16.51 -14.87 -1.69
CA LEU A 269 16.81 -14.28 -0.38
C LEU A 269 15.99 -14.88 0.78
N GLN A 270 15.14 -15.86 0.51
CA GLN A 270 14.38 -16.52 1.57
C GLN A 270 15.32 -17.21 2.57
N SER A 271 15.12 -16.97 3.85
CA SER A 271 15.88 -17.61 4.93
C SER A 271 15.44 -19.06 5.15
N GLN A 272 16.20 -19.80 5.95
CA GLN A 272 15.86 -21.17 6.34
C GLN A 272 14.54 -21.26 7.14
N THR A 273 14.14 -20.17 7.80
CA THR A 273 12.86 -20.05 8.53
C THR A 273 11.68 -19.75 7.60
N GLY A 274 11.93 -19.59 6.29
CA GLY A 274 10.94 -19.16 5.31
C GLY A 274 10.69 -17.65 5.30
N ASN A 275 11.38 -16.88 6.15
CA ASN A 275 11.29 -15.44 6.23
C ASN A 275 12.17 -14.73 5.18
N PHE A 276 12.12 -13.40 5.12
CA PHE A 276 12.89 -12.59 4.18
C PHE A 276 13.56 -11.41 4.89
N PRO A 277 14.77 -11.02 4.46
CA PRO A 277 15.43 -9.81 4.97
C PRO A 277 14.60 -8.55 4.72
N CYS A 278 14.83 -7.52 5.53
CA CYS A 278 14.11 -6.25 5.44
C CYS A 278 14.65 -5.37 4.30
N ALA A 279 15.97 -5.38 4.14
CA ALA A 279 16.73 -4.57 3.20
C ALA A 279 18.02 -5.30 2.80
N MET A 280 18.68 -4.83 1.74
CA MET A 280 19.90 -5.45 1.20
C MET A 280 21.10 -5.39 2.15
N ASP A 281 21.16 -4.43 3.07
CA ASP A 281 22.21 -4.32 4.08
C ASP A 281 22.06 -5.33 5.24
N GLU A 282 20.91 -6.01 5.32
CA GLU A 282 20.59 -7.07 6.30
C GLU A 282 20.74 -8.48 5.72
N ILE A 283 21.51 -8.68 4.64
CA ILE A 283 21.77 -10.01 4.07
C ILE A 283 23.11 -10.60 4.55
N GLY A 284 23.23 -11.92 4.48
CA GLY A 284 24.48 -12.63 4.79
C GLY A 284 24.94 -12.43 6.25
N PRO A 285 26.18 -11.98 6.51
CA PRO A 285 26.69 -11.86 7.88
C PRO A 285 25.98 -10.79 8.72
N ASN A 286 25.27 -9.86 8.07
CA ASN A 286 24.48 -8.81 8.73
C ASN A 286 23.02 -9.23 8.96
N ALA A 287 22.66 -10.48 8.64
CA ALA A 287 21.31 -10.97 8.84
C ALA A 287 20.89 -10.88 10.30
N ARG A 288 19.62 -10.51 10.51
CA ARG A 288 19.00 -10.52 11.83
C ARG A 288 19.04 -11.93 12.40
N ARG A 289 19.24 -12.02 13.71
CA ARG A 289 19.01 -13.27 14.44
C ARG A 289 17.54 -13.63 14.39
N GLU A 290 17.22 -14.92 14.41
CA GLU A 290 15.85 -15.44 14.35
C GLU A 290 14.93 -14.77 15.40
N GLU A 291 15.41 -14.61 16.64
CA GLU A 291 14.68 -13.92 17.72
C GLU A 291 14.39 -12.43 17.48
N GLU A 292 15.09 -11.81 16.53
CA GLU A 292 15.01 -10.39 16.17
C GLU A 292 14.38 -10.15 14.80
N GLU A 293 13.98 -11.21 14.10
CA GLU A 293 13.35 -11.15 12.79
C GLU A 293 12.07 -10.30 12.81
N LEU A 294 11.83 -9.61 11.71
CA LEU A 294 10.58 -8.89 11.48
C LEU A 294 9.65 -9.81 10.67
N ILE A 295 8.46 -10.07 11.22
CA ILE A 295 7.39 -10.85 10.59
C ILE A 295 6.20 -9.90 10.40
N HIS A 296 6.35 -8.91 9.54
CA HIS A 296 5.37 -7.86 9.29
C HIS A 296 4.99 -7.82 7.80
N TRP A 297 3.88 -7.16 7.48
CA TRP A 297 3.55 -6.83 6.10
C TRP A 297 4.64 -5.94 5.47
N CYS A 298 5.09 -4.91 6.20
CA CYS A 298 6.11 -4.00 5.69
C CYS A 298 7.48 -4.66 5.50
N HIS A 299 7.86 -5.62 6.37
CA HIS A 299 9.18 -6.27 6.38
C HIS A 299 9.04 -7.72 6.84
N GLY A 300 9.62 -8.66 6.10
CA GLY A 300 9.47 -10.10 6.31
C GLY A 300 8.43 -10.78 5.40
N ALA A 301 8.20 -12.07 5.65
CA ALA A 301 7.41 -12.99 4.84
C ALA A 301 5.96 -12.54 4.57
N PRO A 302 5.21 -11.96 5.53
CA PRO A 302 3.82 -11.59 5.28
C PRO A 302 3.64 -10.57 4.14
N GLY A 303 4.65 -9.74 3.86
CA GLY A 303 4.64 -8.84 2.71
C GLY A 303 4.99 -9.49 1.36
N LYS A 304 5.61 -10.69 1.37
CA LYS A 304 6.07 -11.38 0.15
C LYS A 304 5.04 -12.39 -0.36
N ILE A 305 4.11 -12.81 0.51
CA ILE A 305 2.97 -13.65 0.17
C ILE A 305 1.80 -12.72 -0.15
N ILE A 306 1.78 -12.14 -1.35
CA ILE A 306 0.63 -11.36 -1.81
C ILE A 306 0.10 -11.98 -3.10
N ASN A 307 -1.11 -12.52 -3.02
CA ASN A 307 -1.81 -13.12 -4.15
C ASN A 307 -2.25 -12.00 -5.10
N PRO A 308 -1.89 -12.02 -6.41
CA PRO A 308 -2.46 -11.09 -7.37
C PRO A 308 -3.98 -11.31 -7.42
N SER A 309 -4.75 -10.25 -7.09
CA SER A 309 -6.21 -10.28 -6.91
C SER A 309 -6.99 -9.77 -8.10
#